data_AF-F5RPD9-F1
#
_entry.id   AF-F5RPD9-F1
#
_cell.length_a   1.000
_cell.length_b   1.000
_cell.length_c   1.000
_cell.angle_alpha   90.00
_cell.angle_beta   90.00
_cell.angle_gamma   90.00
#
_symmetry.space_group_name_H-M   'P 1'
#
loop_
_entity.id
_entity.type
_entity.pdbx_description
1 polymer ?
#
loop_
_entity_poly.entity_id
_entity_poly.type
_entity_poly.pdbx_seq_one_letter_code
_entity_poly.pdbx_strand_id
1 'polypeptide(L)'
;MDFEHMSEVDTAYHILSQKGEPIHYKDLIIEVIESTHKPVQSLAMAISEIYTMMNMDSRFHYEGESKWGLTEWVPPEVKRSSSRSSAGTTKAAVTKETTRKKKLESIQN
;
A
#
# COMPACT_ATOMS: atom_id res chain seq x y z
N MET A 1 -11.89 5.66 -23.36
CA MET A 1 -12.34 5.60 -21.96
C MET A 1 -11.98 6.93 -21.37
N ASP A 2 -12.96 7.65 -20.83
CA ASP A 2 -12.80 9.08 -20.51
C ASP A 2 -12.35 9.23 -19.05
N PHE A 3 -11.04 9.12 -18.84
CA PHE A 3 -10.43 9.20 -17.49
C PHE A 3 -10.45 10.61 -16.89
N GLU A 4 -10.61 11.65 -17.72
CA GLU A 4 -10.62 13.05 -17.28
C GLU A 4 -11.75 13.38 -16.29
N HIS A 5 -12.84 12.60 -16.30
CA HIS A 5 -13.99 12.78 -15.41
C HIS A 5 -14.07 11.71 -14.29
N MET A 6 -13.13 10.77 -14.26
CA MET A 6 -13.08 9.74 -13.21
C MET A 6 -12.30 10.22 -11.99
N SER A 7 -12.61 9.63 -10.83
CA SER A 7 -11.75 9.77 -9.66
C SER A 7 -10.42 9.05 -9.90
N GLU A 8 -9.38 9.46 -9.18
CA GLU A 8 -8.05 8.84 -9.26
C GLU A 8 -8.11 7.37 -8.83
N VAL A 9 -8.97 7.05 -7.86
CA VAL A 9 -9.19 5.68 -7.38
C VAL A 9 -9.91 4.83 -8.42
N ASP A 10 -10.94 5.37 -9.08
CA ASP A 10 -11.63 4.62 -10.14
C ASP A 10 -10.72 4.41 -11.35
N THR A 11 -9.85 5.38 -11.64
CA THR A 11 -8.79 5.24 -12.66
C THR A 11 -7.81 4.13 -12.28
N ALA A 12 -7.36 4.08 -11.02
CA ALA A 12 -6.48 3.03 -10.53
C ALA A 12 -7.12 1.63 -10.63
N TYR A 13 -8.39 1.51 -10.22
CA TYR A 13 -9.17 0.28 -10.35
C TYR A 13 -9.23 -0.18 -11.81
N HIS A 14 -9.47 0.75 -12.72
CA HIS A 14 -9.58 0.45 -14.13
C HIS A 14 -8.25 0.06 -14.76
N ILE A 15 -7.14 0.72 -14.41
CA ILE A 15 -5.79 0.35 -14.84
C ILE A 15 -5.49 -1.09 -14.41
N LEU A 16 -5.71 -1.43 -13.14
CA LEU A 16 -5.52 -2.80 -12.64
C LEU A 16 -6.42 -3.79 -13.39
N SER A 17 -7.69 -3.45 -13.58
CA SER A 17 -8.66 -4.29 -14.31
C SER A 17 -8.22 -4.59 -15.74
N GLN A 18 -7.64 -3.60 -16.44
CA GLN A 18 -7.12 -3.79 -17.80
C GLN A 18 -5.85 -4.65 -17.82
N LYS A 19 -4.95 -4.47 -16.85
CA LYS A 19 -3.66 -5.17 -16.81
C LYS A 19 -3.82 -6.62 -16.36
N GLY A 20 -4.74 -6.87 -15.44
CA GLY A 20 -5.03 -8.20 -14.91
C GLY A 20 -3.92 -8.79 -14.04
N GLU A 21 -2.96 -7.96 -13.59
CA GLU A 21 -1.86 -8.38 -12.74
C GLU A 21 -1.55 -7.33 -11.65
N PRO A 22 -0.94 -7.74 -10.52
CA PRO A 22 -0.55 -6.80 -9.47
C PRO A 22 0.57 -5.85 -9.90
N ILE A 23 0.39 -4.54 -9.63
CA ILE A 23 1.32 -3.48 -10.02
C ILE A 23 1.94 -2.84 -8.79
N HIS A 24 3.22 -2.47 -8.87
CA HIS A 24 3.89 -1.75 -7.79
C HIS A 24 3.23 -0.37 -7.57
N TYR A 25 2.95 -0.02 -6.31
CA TYR A 25 2.08 1.12 -5.97
C TYR A 25 2.54 2.45 -6.59
N LYS A 26 3.85 2.69 -6.69
CA LYS A 26 4.37 3.93 -7.29
C LYS A 26 4.05 4.01 -8.77
N ASP A 27 4.21 2.89 -9.48
CA ASP A 27 4.02 2.84 -10.93
C ASP A 27 2.52 2.99 -11.25
N LEU A 28 1.67 2.31 -10.47
CA LEU A 28 0.22 2.47 -10.56
C LEU A 28 -0.21 3.92 -10.34
N ILE A 29 0.29 4.57 -9.29
CA ILE A 29 -0.08 5.96 -8.97
C ILE A 29 0.42 6.94 -10.05
N ILE A 30 1.62 6.72 -10.61
CA ILE A 30 2.13 7.54 -11.71
C ILE A 30 1.24 7.38 -12.94
N GLU A 31 0.87 6.14 -13.30
CA GLU A 31 -0.01 5.84 -14.43
C GLU A 31 -1.40 6.50 -14.26
N VAL A 32 -1.92 6.58 -13.03
CA VAL A 32 -3.16 7.32 -12.70
C VAL A 32 -3.03 8.82 -12.93
N ILE A 33 -1.94 9.44 -12.45
CA ILE A 33 -1.70 10.87 -12.61
C ILE A 33 -1.56 11.22 -14.10
N GLU A 34 -0.85 10.38 -14.86
CA GLU A 34 -0.69 10.55 -16.30
C GLU A 34 -2.01 10.36 -17.05
N SER A 35 -2.84 9.40 -16.65
CA SER A 35 -4.12 9.10 -17.31
C SER A 35 -5.22 10.14 -17.06
N THR A 36 -5.21 10.78 -15.88
CA THR A 36 -6.25 11.77 -15.52
C THR A 36 -5.97 13.15 -16.12
N HIS A 37 -4.75 13.42 -16.58
CA HIS A 37 -4.30 14.71 -17.12
C HIS A 37 -4.62 15.93 -16.22
N LYS A 38 -4.82 15.71 -14.91
CA LYS A 38 -5.13 16.77 -13.97
C LYS A 38 -3.85 17.51 -13.58
N PRO A 39 -3.86 18.86 -13.56
CA PRO A 39 -2.72 19.62 -13.10
C PRO A 39 -2.47 19.34 -11.61
N VAL A 40 -1.28 18.82 -11.29
CA VAL A 40 -0.85 18.55 -9.91
C VAL A 40 0.11 19.64 -9.45
N GLN A 41 -0.19 20.25 -8.30
CA GLN A 41 0.67 21.30 -7.72
C GLN A 41 2.00 20.71 -7.21
N SER A 42 1.97 19.48 -6.69
CA SER A 42 3.13 18.74 -6.23
C SER A 42 2.90 17.26 -6.45
N LEU A 43 3.84 16.62 -7.16
CA LEU A 43 3.80 15.18 -7.41
C LEU A 43 3.79 14.39 -6.09
N ALA A 44 4.55 14.83 -5.08
CA ALA A 44 4.59 14.16 -3.79
C ALA A 44 3.25 14.23 -3.03
N MET A 45 2.54 15.36 -3.14
CA MET A 45 1.20 15.49 -2.54
C MET A 45 0.20 14.60 -3.27
N ALA A 46 0.18 14.63 -4.61
CA ALA A 46 -0.70 13.79 -5.41
C ALA A 46 -0.48 12.30 -5.12
N ILE A 47 0.78 11.86 -5.02
CA ILE A 47 1.09 10.46 -4.65
C ILE A 47 0.52 10.10 -3.27
N SER A 48 0.69 11.00 -2.29
CA SER A 48 0.23 10.76 -0.92
C SER A 48 -1.30 10.71 -0.82
N GLU A 49 -1.99 11.59 -1.54
CA GLU A 49 -3.45 11.65 -1.61
C GLU A 49 -4.02 10.38 -2.26
N ILE A 50 -3.53 10.02 -3.45
CA ILE A 50 -4.00 8.82 -4.17
C ILE A 50 -3.71 7.57 -3.35
N TYR A 51 -2.52 7.46 -2.76
CA TYR A 51 -2.18 6.34 -1.87
C TYR A 51 -3.14 6.25 -0.68
N THR A 52 -3.48 7.38 -0.05
CA THR A 52 -4.42 7.41 1.07
C THR A 52 -5.80 6.95 0.62
N MET A 53 -6.31 7.46 -0.50
CA MET A 53 -7.61 7.08 -1.01
C MET A 53 -7.68 5.60 -1.38
N MET A 54 -6.63 5.06 -2.01
CA MET A 54 -6.54 3.64 -2.37
C MET A 54 -6.52 2.73 -1.12
N ASN A 55 -5.85 3.15 -0.04
CA ASN A 55 -5.86 2.39 1.23
C ASN A 55 -7.22 2.40 1.93
N MET A 56 -8.06 3.40 1.67
CA MET A 56 -9.41 3.48 2.24
C MET A 56 -10.45 2.73 1.40
N ASP A 57 -10.09 2.26 0.20
CA ASP A 57 -11.00 1.60 -0.74
C ASP A 57 -10.83 0.08 -0.69
N SER A 58 -11.92 -0.62 -0.36
CA SER A 58 -11.93 -2.08 -0.16
C SER A 58 -11.79 -2.90 -1.45
N ARG A 59 -11.87 -2.27 -2.62
CA ARG A 59 -11.67 -2.94 -3.92
C ARG A 59 -10.21 -3.31 -4.15
N PHE A 60 -9.28 -2.66 -3.45
CA PHE A 60 -7.85 -2.89 -3.59
C PHE A 60 -7.33 -3.83 -2.50
N HIS A 61 -6.41 -4.70 -2.88
CA HIS A 61 -5.73 -5.62 -1.98
C HIS A 61 -4.21 -5.50 -2.12
N TYR A 62 -3.51 -5.59 -1.00
CA TYR A 62 -2.05 -5.62 -0.97
C TYR A 62 -1.54 -7.04 -1.19
N GLU A 63 -0.85 -7.27 -2.29
CA GLU A 63 -0.38 -8.61 -2.70
C GLU A 63 0.98 -8.97 -2.05
N GLY A 64 1.69 -7.99 -1.48
CA GLY A 64 3.08 -8.15 -1.07
C GLY A 64 4.04 -7.34 -1.93
N GLU A 65 5.28 -7.17 -1.45
CA GLU A 65 6.35 -6.49 -2.20
C GLU A 65 5.97 -5.11 -2.76
N SER A 66 5.16 -4.34 -2.03
CA SER A 66 4.68 -3.02 -2.51
C SER A 66 3.78 -3.08 -3.76
N LYS A 67 3.24 -4.26 -4.11
CA LYS A 67 2.29 -4.46 -5.19
C LYS A 67 0.85 -4.47 -4.71
N TRP A 68 -0.03 -3.95 -5.56
CA TRP A 68 -1.46 -3.86 -5.33
C TRP A 68 -2.21 -4.54 -6.46
N GLY A 69 -3.27 -5.24 -6.10
CA GLY A 69 -4.21 -5.87 -7.01
C GLY A 69 -5.66 -5.60 -6.61
N LEU A 70 -6.58 -6.26 -7.29
CA LEU A 70 -8.02 -6.16 -7.00
C LEU A 70 -8.45 -7.29 -6.08
N THR A 71 -9.30 -6.97 -5.10
CA THR A 71 -9.91 -7.96 -4.20
C THR A 71 -10.69 -9.03 -4.98
N GLU A 72 -11.24 -8.69 -6.15
CA GLU A 72 -11.96 -9.63 -7.03
C GLU A 72 -11.07 -10.73 -7.62
N TRP A 73 -9.75 -10.54 -7.67
CA TRP A 73 -8.80 -11.56 -8.12
C TRP A 73 -8.56 -12.63 -7.05
N VAL A 74 -8.87 -12.33 -5.80
CA VAL A 74 -8.71 -13.25 -4.68
C VAL A 74 -9.96 -14.14 -4.59
N PRO A 75 -9.84 -15.47 -4.77
CA PRO A 75 -10.97 -16.36 -4.62
C PRO A 75 -11.60 -16.20 -3.24
N PRO A 76 -12.94 -16.20 -3.12
CA PRO A 76 -13.59 -16.12 -1.82
C PRO A 76 -13.08 -17.25 -0.94
N GLU A 77 -12.51 -16.90 0.22
CA GLU A 77 -11.97 -17.86 1.18
C GLU A 77 -13.13 -18.80 1.57
N VAL A 78 -13.09 -20.06 1.10
CA VAL A 78 -14.04 -21.09 1.53
C VAL A 78 -13.84 -21.22 3.02
N LYS A 79 -14.84 -20.84 3.82
CA LYS A 79 -14.82 -20.88 5.29
C LYS A 79 -14.55 -22.31 5.78
N ARG A 80 -13.29 -22.73 5.77
CA ARG A 80 -12.80 -23.73 6.71
C ARG A 80 -12.54 -22.92 7.97
N SER A 81 -13.31 -23.23 9.02
CA SER A 81 -13.10 -22.65 10.35
C SER A 81 -11.70 -23.03 10.84
N SER A 82 -10.70 -22.29 10.40
CA SER A 82 -9.44 -22.14 11.08
C SER A 82 -9.53 -20.78 11.73
N SER A 83 -9.76 -20.78 13.03
CA SER A 83 -9.52 -19.66 13.93
C SER A 83 -8.39 -18.81 13.37
N ARG A 84 -8.72 -17.59 12.90
CA ARG A 84 -7.72 -16.57 12.61
C ARG A 84 -7.03 -16.29 13.92
N SER A 85 -5.94 -17.02 14.17
CA SER A 85 -4.91 -16.63 15.10
C SER A 85 -4.51 -15.25 14.63
N SER A 86 -4.98 -14.22 15.34
CA SER A 86 -4.43 -12.90 15.30
C SER A 86 -2.93 -13.04 15.59
N ALA A 87 -2.13 -13.22 14.55
CA ALA A 87 -0.69 -13.12 14.63
C ALA A 87 -0.36 -11.63 14.76
N GLY A 88 -0.72 -11.07 15.90
CA GLY A 88 -0.03 -9.91 16.43
C GLY A 88 1.39 -10.34 16.75
N THR A 89 2.29 -10.19 15.78
CA THR A 89 3.73 -10.23 16.05
C THR A 89 4.22 -8.82 16.34
N THR A 90 3.86 -8.37 17.53
CA THR A 90 4.63 -7.42 18.32
C THR A 90 6.01 -8.00 18.64
N LYS A 91 7.01 -7.97 17.73
CA LYS A 91 8.45 -8.09 18.11
C LYS A 91 9.39 -7.39 17.13
N ALA A 92 9.55 -6.08 17.29
CA ALA A 92 10.74 -5.34 16.83
C ALA A 92 11.20 -4.28 17.86
N ALA A 93 11.00 -4.54 19.15
CA ALA A 93 11.38 -3.64 20.25
C ALA A 93 12.31 -4.30 21.30
N VAL A 94 12.89 -5.47 21.03
CA VAL A 94 13.84 -6.16 21.93
C VAL A 94 15.15 -6.44 21.21
N THR A 95 15.84 -5.39 20.74
CA THR A 95 17.28 -5.49 20.41
C THR A 95 18.01 -4.14 20.55
N LYS A 96 17.31 -3.00 20.69
CA LYS A 96 17.97 -1.69 20.83
C LYS A 96 18.29 -1.24 22.26
N GLU A 97 17.86 -1.98 23.29
CA GLU A 97 18.10 -1.60 24.69
C GLU A 97 19.46 -2.06 25.23
N THR A 98 20.01 -3.17 24.73
CA THR A 98 21.32 -3.69 25.17
C THR A 98 22.50 -2.88 24.63
N THR A 99 22.34 -2.21 23.49
CA THR A 99 23.41 -1.38 22.91
C THR A 99 23.48 0.01 23.55
N ARG A 100 22.38 0.54 24.12
CA ARG A 100 22.40 1.85 24.79
C ARG A 100 23.07 1.82 26.16
N LYS A 101 22.97 0.72 26.92
CA LYS A 101 23.60 0.61 28.24
C LYS A 101 25.13 0.57 28.14
N LYS A 102 25.68 -0.17 27.16
CA LYS A 102 27.13 -0.30 26.97
C LYS A 102 27.85 1.00 26.57
N LYS A 103 27.14 1.97 25.96
CA LYS A 103 27.76 3.25 25.56
C LYS A 103 27.85 4.27 26.69
N LEU A 104 27.05 4.12 27.76
CA LEU A 104 27.04 5.05 28.89
C LEU A 104 28.12 4.73 29.93
N GLU A 105 28.44 3.44 30.15
CA GLU A 105 29.50 3.04 31.09
C GLU A 105 30.92 3.37 30.60
N SER A 106 31.13 3.49 29.29
CA SER A 106 32.45 3.83 28.72
C SER A 106 32.81 5.32 28.82
N ILE A 107 31.89 6.18 29.27
CA ILE A 107 32.13 7.64 29.36
C ILE A 107 32.53 8.07 30.78
N GLN A 108 32.45 7.16 31.77
CA GLN A 108 32.75 7.46 33.17
C GLN A 108 34.02 6.80 33.71
N ASN A 109 34.91 6.31 32.85
CA ASN A 109 36.20 5.75 33.28
C ASN A 109 37.37 6.37 32.49
#